data_AF-A0A959T1T0-F1
#
_entry.id   AF-A0A959T1T0-F1
#
_cell.length_a   1.000
_cell.length_b   1.000
_cell.length_c   1.000
_cell.angle_alpha   90.00
_cell.angle_beta   90.00
_cell.angle_gamma   90.00
#
_symmetry.space_group_name_H-M   'P 1'
#
loop_
_entity.id
_entity.type
_entity.pdbx_description
1 polymer ?
#
loop_
_entity_poly.entity_id
_entity_poly.type
_entity_poly.pdbx_seq_one_letter_code
_entity_poly.pdbx_strand_id
1 'polypeptide(L)'
;TILPKEVIRATEEEKEAQIATVENLKTAYAEEGARALRQLQEAAIRNENMFTVLMEATKYCSLGQLTEAMFEVGGQYRRNM
;
A
#
# COMPACT_ATOMS: atom_id res chain seq x y z
N THR A 1 28.61 20.20 -12.18
CA THR A 1 27.47 20.03 -11.25
C THR A 1 27.96 20.27 -9.85
N ILE A 2 27.26 21.05 -9.04
CA ILE A 2 27.65 21.30 -7.65
C ILE A 2 27.33 20.02 -6.86
N LEU A 3 28.35 19.35 -6.31
CA LEU A 3 28.13 18.25 -5.38
C LEU A 3 27.57 18.86 -4.08
N PRO A 4 26.43 18.36 -3.56
CA PRO A 4 25.92 18.82 -2.27
C PRO A 4 26.95 18.52 -1.18
N LYS A 5 27.19 19.49 -0.30
CA LYS A 5 28.15 19.39 0.82
C LYS A 5 27.80 18.29 1.81
N GLU A 6 26.53 17.93 1.92
CA GLU A 6 26.01 16.89 2.78
C GLU A 6 24.87 16.18 2.06
N VAL A 7 24.78 14.86 2.23
CA VAL A 7 23.70 14.05 1.69
C VAL A 7 22.95 13.43 2.86
N ILE A 8 21.76 13.93 3.12
CA ILE A 8 20.86 13.37 4.12
C ILE A 8 20.18 12.14 3.50
N ARG A 9 20.37 10.97 4.10
CA ARG A 9 19.76 9.70 3.71
C ARG A 9 19.18 9.03 4.95
N ALA A 10 18.19 8.17 4.73
CA ALA A 10 17.66 7.33 5.80
C ALA A 10 18.78 6.46 6.40
N THR A 11 18.81 6.37 7.72
CA THR A 11 19.71 5.45 8.43
C THR A 11 19.20 4.02 8.29
N GLU A 12 20.01 3.04 8.69
CA GLU A 12 19.58 1.65 8.64
C GLU A 12 18.47 1.36 9.67
N GLU A 13 18.59 1.98 10.85
CA GLU A 13 17.62 1.87 11.93
C GLU A 13 16.24 2.41 11.51
N GLU A 14 16.20 3.50 10.75
CA GLU A 14 14.95 4.05 10.22
C GLU A 14 14.27 3.10 9.22
N LYS A 15 15.05 2.41 8.39
CA LYS A 15 14.51 1.42 7.44
C LYS A 15 13.97 0.20 8.17
N GLU A 16 14.75 -0.35 9.09
CA GLU A 16 14.35 -1.52 9.89
C GLU A 16 13.09 -1.21 10.73
N ALA A 17 13.01 0.00 11.31
CA ALA A 17 11.81 0.45 12.01
C ALA A 17 10.58 0.50 11.10
N GLN A 18 10.74 0.94 9.84
CA GLN A 18 9.64 0.98 8.88
C GLN A 18 9.20 -0.43 8.45
N ILE A 19 10.14 -1.36 8.27
CA ILE A 19 9.84 -2.78 7.98
C ILE A 19 9.05 -3.38 9.15
N ALA A 20 9.53 -3.22 10.38
CA ALA A 20 8.84 -3.70 11.58
C ALA A 20 7.45 -3.11 11.72
N THR A 21 7.28 -1.81 11.42
CA THR A 21 5.97 -1.14 11.44
C THR A 21 4.98 -1.79 10.48
N VAL A 22 5.42 -2.10 9.26
CA VAL A 22 4.57 -2.75 8.24
C VAL A 22 4.22 -4.19 8.63
N GLU A 23 5.17 -4.97 9.15
CA GLU A 23 4.90 -6.34 9.60
C GLU A 23 3.97 -6.37 10.81
N ASN A 24 4.12 -5.44 11.75
CA ASN A 24 3.22 -5.28 12.88
C ASN A 24 1.80 -4.92 12.44
N LEU A 25 1.65 -3.99 11.48
CA LEU A 25 0.34 -3.65 10.90
C LEU A 25 -0.34 -4.87 10.29
N LYS A 26 0.38 -5.62 9.45
CA LYS A 26 -0.13 -6.83 8.80
C LYS A 26 -0.56 -7.89 9.81
N THR A 27 0.23 -8.07 10.88
CA THR A 27 -0.06 -9.04 11.93
C THR A 27 -1.26 -8.61 12.77
N ALA A 28 -1.33 -7.34 13.16
CA ALA A 28 -2.39 -6.80 14.01
C ALA A 28 -3.78 -6.85 13.33
N TYR A 29 -3.83 -6.71 12.01
CA TYR A 29 -5.08 -6.65 11.24
C TYR A 29 -5.16 -7.73 10.16
N ALA A 30 -4.64 -8.92 10.43
CA ALA A 30 -4.59 -9.99 9.43
C ALA A 30 -5.99 -10.34 8.86
N GLU A 31 -7.01 -10.43 9.73
CA GLU A 31 -8.37 -10.78 9.32
C GLU A 31 -9.11 -9.60 8.69
N GLU A 32 -9.08 -8.43 9.34
CA GLU A 32 -9.74 -7.22 8.86
C GLU A 32 -9.13 -6.73 7.54
N GLY A 33 -7.80 -6.80 7.43
CA GLY A 33 -7.06 -6.49 6.23
C GLY A 33 -7.46 -7.41 5.08
N ALA A 34 -7.48 -8.73 5.29
CA ALA A 34 -7.92 -9.67 4.26
C ALA A 34 -9.37 -9.42 3.81
N ARG A 35 -10.26 -9.07 4.74
CA ARG A 35 -11.65 -8.70 4.41
C ARG A 35 -11.72 -7.39 3.62
N ALA A 36 -10.98 -6.36 4.05
CA ALA A 36 -10.98 -5.05 3.41
C ALA A 36 -10.40 -5.10 1.98
N LEU A 37 -9.35 -5.91 1.76
CA LEU A 37 -8.79 -6.11 0.42
C LEU A 37 -9.78 -6.79 -0.53
N ARG A 38 -10.52 -7.82 -0.07
CA ARG A 38 -11.59 -8.43 -0.87
C ARG A 38 -12.68 -7.43 -1.23
N GLN A 39 -13.12 -6.62 -0.26
CA GLN A 39 -14.14 -5.58 -0.50
C GLN A 39 -13.64 -4.53 -1.50
N LEU A 40 -12.36 -4.15 -1.42
CA LEU A 40 -11.75 -3.22 -2.37
C LEU A 40 -11.76 -3.78 -3.80
N GLN A 41 -11.39 -5.06 -3.97
CA GLN A 41 -11.41 -5.73 -5.27
C GLN A 41 -12.83 -5.87 -5.83
N GLU A 42 -13.78 -6.29 -5.01
CA GLU A 42 -15.19 -6.37 -5.40
C GLU A 42 -15.74 -5.02 -5.84
N ALA A 43 -15.47 -3.95 -5.07
CA ALA A 43 -15.90 -2.60 -5.41
C ALA A 43 -15.33 -2.14 -6.76
N ALA A 44 -14.07 -2.47 -7.04
CA ALA A 44 -13.44 -2.16 -8.33
C ALA A 44 -14.13 -2.90 -9.49
N ILE A 45 -14.43 -4.19 -9.32
CA ILE A 45 -15.12 -5.02 -10.33
C ILE A 45 -16.55 -4.52 -10.56
N ARG A 46 -17.24 -4.08 -9.50
CA ARG A 46 -18.61 -3.55 -9.57
C ARG A 46 -18.68 -2.08 -9.99
N ASN A 47 -17.54 -1.45 -10.29
CA ASN A 47 -17.44 -0.04 -10.68
C ASN A 47 -18.08 0.91 -9.63
N GLU A 48 -17.83 0.61 -8.35
CA GLU A 48 -18.32 1.39 -7.22
C GLU A 48 -17.39 2.58 -6.90
N ASN A 49 -17.79 3.41 -5.92
CA ASN A 49 -16.94 4.49 -5.46
C ASN A 49 -15.73 3.95 -4.68
N MET A 50 -14.58 3.95 -5.35
CA MET A 50 -13.34 3.43 -4.79
C MET A 50 -12.80 4.24 -3.62
N PHE A 51 -13.01 5.57 -3.60
CA PHE A 51 -12.46 6.42 -2.56
C PHE A 51 -13.05 6.07 -1.18
N THR A 52 -14.36 5.84 -1.10
CA THR A 52 -15.02 5.41 0.14
C THR A 52 -14.46 4.09 0.66
N VAL A 53 -14.25 3.12 -0.23
CA VAL A 53 -13.74 1.79 0.16
C VAL A 53 -12.26 1.86 0.55
N LEU A 54 -11.46 2.70 -0.12
CA LEU A 54 -10.08 2.98 0.24
C LEU A 54 -9.95 3.63 1.63
N MET A 55 -10.84 4.57 1.98
CA MET A 55 -10.86 5.20 3.30
C MET A 55 -11.08 4.18 4.42
N GLU A 56 -11.85 3.12 4.17
CA GLU A 56 -12.01 2.03 5.13
C GLU A 56 -10.81 1.08 5.13
N ALA A 57 -10.34 0.67 3.95
CA ALA A 57 -9.27 -0.30 3.82
C ALA A 57 -7.92 0.19 4.37
N THR A 58 -7.64 1.49 4.27
CA THR A 58 -6.41 2.12 4.79
C THR A 58 -6.27 2.06 6.31
N LYS A 59 -7.34 1.76 7.06
CA LYS A 59 -7.27 1.54 8.51
C LYS A 59 -6.57 0.22 8.89
N TYR A 60 -6.58 -0.75 7.98
CA TYR A 60 -6.15 -2.13 8.24
C TYR A 60 -5.05 -2.61 7.28
N CYS A 61 -4.89 -1.94 6.13
CA CYS A 61 -3.99 -2.38 5.06
C CYS A 61 -2.86 -1.37 4.84
N SER A 62 -1.66 -1.90 4.61
CA SER A 62 -0.54 -1.10 4.11
C SER A 62 -0.77 -0.62 2.67
N LEU A 63 -0.09 0.45 2.27
CA LEU A 63 -0.10 0.95 0.90
C LEU A 63 0.26 -0.13 -0.14
N GLY A 64 1.24 -0.99 0.19
CA GLY A 64 1.65 -2.09 -0.69
C GLY A 64 0.54 -3.13 -0.89
N GLN A 65 -0.16 -3.53 0.18
CA GLN A 65 -1.30 -4.46 0.08
C GLN A 65 -2.42 -3.89 -0.79
N LEU A 66 -2.75 -2.61 -0.61
CA LEU A 66 -3.78 -1.92 -1.40
C LEU A 66 -3.39 -1.87 -2.88
N THR A 67 -2.13 -1.55 -3.17
CA THR A 67 -1.61 -1.44 -4.54
C THR A 67 -1.65 -2.79 -5.25
N GLU A 68 -1.17 -3.86 -4.60
CA GLU A 68 -1.16 -5.21 -5.17
C GLU A 68 -2.58 -5.70 -5.46
N ALA A 69 -3.50 -5.55 -4.50
CA ALA A 69 -4.90 -5.95 -4.68
C ALA A 69 -5.57 -5.22 -5.85
N MET A 70 -5.24 -3.93 -6.06
CA MET A 70 -5.73 -3.15 -7.20
C MET A 70 -5.09 -3.56 -8.52
N PHE A 71 -3.84 -4.03 -8.53
CA PHE A 71 -3.19 -4.55 -9.73
C PHE A 71 -3.82 -5.86 -10.21
N GLU A 72 -4.28 -6.72 -9.30
CA GLU A 72 -4.96 -7.97 -9.64
C GLU A 72 -6.27 -7.76 -10.42
N VAL A 73 -6.97 -6.64 -10.18
CA VAL A 73 -8.29 -6.35 -10.80
C VAL A 73 -8.24 -5.26 -11.88
N GLY A 74 -7.35 -4.27 -11.76
CA GLY A 74 -7.25 -3.13 -12.67
C GLY A 74 -6.06 -3.21 -13.63
N GLY A 75 -5.15 -4.16 -13.43
CA GLY A 75 -3.89 -4.24 -14.13
C GLY A 75 -2.89 -3.17 -13.71
N GLN A 76 -1.66 -3.30 -14.20
CA GLN A 76 -0.60 -2.33 -14.00
C GLN A 76 -0.49 -1.40 -15.19
N TYR A 77 -0.16 -0.14 -14.94
CA TYR A 77 0.15 0.80 -16.01
C TYR A 77 1.34 0.26 -16.84
N ARG A 78 1.09 -0.01 -18.12
CA ARG A 78 2.12 -0.36 -19.09
C ARG A 78 2.51 0.91 -19.83
N ARG A 79 3.76 1.35 -19.67
CA ARG A 79 4.32 2.45 -20.47
C ARG A 79 4.27 2.08 -21.94
N ASN A 80 3.68 2.95 -22.76
CA ASN A 80 3.87 2.89 -24.20
C ASN A 80 5.26 3.49 -24.52
N MET A 81 6.02 2.80 -25.37
CA MET A 81 7.22 3.35 -26.02
C MET A 81 6.80 4.17 -27.23
#